data_AF-A0A1V5D7C2-F1
#
_entry.id   AF-A0A1V5D7C2-F1
#
_cell.length_a   1.000
_cell.length_b   1.000
_cell.length_c   1.000
_cell.angle_alpha   90.00
_cell.angle_beta   90.00
_cell.angle_gamma   90.00
#
_symmetry.space_group_name_H-M   'P 1'
#
loop_
_entity.id
_entity.type
_entity.pdbx_description
1 polymer ?
#
loop_
_entity_poly.entity_id
_entity_poly.type
_entity_poly.pdbx_seq_one_letter_code
_entity_poly.pdbx_strand_id
1 'polypeptide(L)'
;MTKQVMYLFAAIVLLQAMFLTGMGYGFNAADLQKVNSTNKCEKCDLSNADFSNIDMYGAYLVETNLTGANLSDASFNDANLTGANLKGANIKGANFSGAKLSNAIWVDGRKCQSGSVGKCK
;
A
#
# COMPACT_ATOMS: atom_id res chain seq x y z
N MET A 1 9.58 7.99 -15.26
CA MET A 1 8.61 7.00 -15.79
C MET A 1 7.36 7.10 -14.93
N THR A 2 6.61 8.19 -15.10
CA THR A 2 5.26 8.18 -15.71
C THR A 2 4.28 7.27 -14.98
N LYS A 3 3.46 7.90 -14.13
CA LYS A 3 2.29 7.38 -13.39
C LYS A 3 1.32 6.51 -14.20
N GLN A 4 1.50 6.36 -15.52
CA GLN A 4 0.65 5.59 -16.42
C GLN A 4 0.67 4.07 -16.17
N VAL A 5 1.77 3.49 -15.66
CA VAL A 5 1.79 2.05 -15.34
C VAL A 5 1.00 1.74 -14.06
N MET A 6 1.03 2.65 -13.07
CA MET A 6 0.23 2.60 -11.84
C MET A 6 -1.29 2.58 -12.13
N TYR A 7 -1.72 3.29 -13.17
CA TYR A 7 -3.14 3.30 -13.56
C TYR A 7 -3.60 2.03 -14.27
N LEU A 8 -2.74 1.29 -14.98
CA LEU A 8 -3.19 0.21 -15.87
C LEU A 8 -3.67 -1.03 -15.10
N PHE A 9 -3.03 -1.39 -14.00
CA PHE A 9 -3.45 -2.52 -13.15
C PHE A 9 -4.63 -2.15 -12.24
N ALA A 10 -4.63 -0.95 -11.64
CA ALA A 10 -5.73 -0.48 -10.78
C ALA A 10 -7.00 -0.11 -11.55
N ALA A 11 -6.89 0.39 -12.79
CA ALA A 11 -8.06 0.73 -13.61
C ALA A 11 -8.86 -0.50 -14.06
N ILE A 12 -8.21 -1.65 -14.29
CA ILE A 12 -8.92 -2.90 -14.67
C ILE A 12 -9.83 -3.37 -13.53
N VAL A 13 -9.36 -3.27 -12.27
CA VAL A 13 -10.17 -3.59 -11.09
C VAL A 13 -11.30 -2.56 -10.90
N LEU A 14 -11.04 -1.26 -11.09
CA LEU A 14 -12.05 -0.20 -10.92
C LEU A 14 -13.14 -0.19 -12.01
N LEU A 15 -12.83 -0.55 -13.25
CA LEU A 15 -13.83 -0.70 -14.33
C LEU A 15 -14.77 -1.89 -14.10
N GLN A 16 -14.31 -2.95 -13.42
CA GLN A 16 -15.13 -4.11 -13.07
C GLN A 16 -15.80 -3.99 -11.69
N ALA A 17 -15.24 -3.22 -10.77
CA ALA A 17 -15.76 -3.04 -9.41
C ALA A 17 -17.07 -2.24 -9.35
N MET A 18 -17.40 -1.44 -10.37
CA MET A 18 -18.73 -0.79 -10.47
C MET A 18 -19.87 -1.80 -10.66
N PHE A 19 -19.57 -3.07 -10.97
CA PHE A 19 -20.55 -4.16 -11.16
C PHE A 19 -20.49 -5.27 -10.09
N LEU A 20 -19.56 -5.21 -9.12
CA LEU A 20 -19.26 -6.34 -8.23
C LEU A 20 -19.23 -6.01 -6.74
N THR A 21 -20.02 -5.05 -6.28
CA THR A 21 -20.21 -4.74 -4.83
C THR A 21 -20.76 -5.92 -4.00
N GLY A 22 -20.92 -7.12 -4.59
CA GLY A 22 -21.28 -8.38 -3.92
C GLY A 22 -20.17 -9.42 -3.79
N MET A 23 -18.94 -9.20 -4.31
CA MET A 23 -17.80 -10.07 -4.02
C MET A 23 -16.93 -9.42 -2.95
N GLY A 24 -16.78 -10.08 -1.79
CA GLY A 24 -16.03 -9.59 -0.65
C GLY A 24 -14.53 -9.52 -0.92
N TYR A 25 -14.08 -8.48 -1.61
CA TYR A 25 -12.67 -8.11 -1.65
C TYR A 25 -12.30 -7.55 -0.27
N GLY A 26 -11.14 -7.94 0.26
CA GLY A 26 -10.69 -7.54 1.59
C GLY A 26 -10.35 -6.04 1.75
N PHE A 27 -10.54 -5.22 0.73
CA PHE A 27 -10.22 -3.79 0.73
C PHE A 27 -11.41 -2.93 0.29
N ASN A 28 -11.39 -1.64 0.64
CA ASN A 28 -12.42 -0.69 0.25
C ASN A 28 -12.12 -0.11 -1.16
N ALA A 29 -13.06 -0.27 -2.09
CA ALA A 29 -12.91 0.22 -3.46
C ALA A 29 -12.75 1.75 -3.56
N ALA A 30 -13.39 2.52 -2.66
CA ALA A 30 -13.24 3.97 -2.61
C ALA A 30 -11.82 4.37 -2.16
N ASP A 31 -11.24 3.61 -1.23
CA ASP A 31 -9.87 3.82 -0.78
C ASP A 31 -8.85 3.50 -1.88
N LEU A 32 -9.09 2.43 -2.65
CA LEU A 32 -8.29 2.11 -3.84
C LEU A 32 -8.34 3.25 -4.88
N GLN A 33 -9.53 3.80 -5.14
CA GLN A 33 -9.68 4.93 -6.05
C GLN A 33 -8.95 6.19 -5.53
N LYS A 34 -9.02 6.43 -4.22
CA LYS A 34 -8.40 7.57 -3.55
C LYS A 34 -6.88 7.51 -3.63
N VAL A 35 -6.26 6.37 -3.28
CA VAL A 35 -4.80 6.21 -3.36
C VAL A 35 -4.30 6.33 -4.80
N ASN A 36 -5.04 5.78 -5.76
CA ASN A 36 -4.66 5.81 -7.17
C ASN A 36 -4.72 7.23 -7.78
N SER A 37 -5.72 8.03 -7.41
CA SER A 37 -5.90 9.38 -7.95
C SER A 37 -5.04 10.43 -7.25
N THR A 38 -4.76 10.25 -5.96
CA THR A 38 -4.13 11.30 -5.14
C THR A 38 -2.74 10.95 -4.63
N ASN A 39 -2.34 9.67 -4.68
CA ASN A 39 -1.17 9.14 -3.98
C ASN A 39 -1.25 9.35 -2.45
N LYS A 40 -2.47 9.52 -1.89
CA LYS A 40 -2.73 9.75 -0.47
C LYS A 40 -3.90 8.93 0.02
N CYS A 41 -3.72 8.19 1.10
CA CYS A 41 -4.75 7.35 1.69
C CYS A 41 -4.51 7.15 3.20
N GLU A 42 -4.79 8.19 3.99
CA GLU A 42 -4.76 8.08 5.45
C GLU A 42 -5.90 7.17 5.93
N LYS A 43 -5.58 6.21 6.81
CA LYS A 43 -6.51 5.26 7.45
C LYS A 43 -7.34 4.39 6.49
N CYS A 44 -6.92 4.32 5.23
CA CYS A 44 -7.58 3.52 4.23
C CYS A 44 -7.49 2.02 4.52
N ASP A 45 -8.51 1.26 4.11
CA ASP A 45 -8.46 -0.19 4.09
C ASP A 45 -8.06 -0.71 2.71
N LEU A 46 -6.81 -1.14 2.63
CA LEU A 46 -6.18 -1.71 1.45
C LEU A 46 -5.74 -3.17 1.71
N SER A 47 -6.36 -3.84 2.68
CA SER A 47 -5.94 -5.20 3.03
C SER A 47 -6.24 -6.21 1.93
N ASN A 48 -5.33 -7.16 1.72
CA ASN A 48 -5.36 -8.15 0.64
C ASN A 48 -5.37 -7.56 -0.79
N ALA A 49 -5.16 -6.25 -0.96
CA ALA A 49 -5.06 -5.64 -2.28
C ALA A 49 -3.80 -6.10 -3.02
N ASP A 50 -3.89 -6.18 -4.35
CA ASP A 50 -2.73 -6.43 -5.21
C ASP A 50 -2.13 -5.11 -5.68
N PHE A 51 -0.93 -4.82 -5.18
CA PHE A 51 -0.09 -3.69 -5.54
C PHE A 51 1.27 -4.15 -6.06
N SER A 52 1.37 -5.38 -6.57
CA SER A 52 2.62 -5.84 -7.15
C SER A 52 3.07 -4.94 -8.30
N ASN A 53 4.38 -4.67 -8.36
CA ASN A 53 5.02 -3.82 -9.37
C ASN A 53 4.56 -2.34 -9.39
N ILE A 54 3.83 -1.86 -8.36
CA ILE A 54 3.34 -0.48 -8.35
C ILE A 54 4.44 0.52 -7.98
N ASP A 55 4.36 1.74 -8.51
CA ASP A 55 5.16 2.88 -8.06
C ASP A 55 4.35 3.77 -7.11
N MET A 56 4.66 3.68 -5.82
CA MET A 56 4.10 4.46 -4.71
C MET A 56 5.13 5.48 -4.19
N TYR A 57 6.01 5.99 -5.05
CA TYR A 57 6.99 7.03 -4.69
C TYR A 57 6.31 8.20 -3.95
N GLY A 58 6.78 8.49 -2.74
CA GLY A 58 6.28 9.59 -1.91
C GLY A 58 4.82 9.45 -1.47
N ALA A 59 4.21 8.27 -1.56
CA ALA A 59 2.82 8.06 -1.18
C ALA A 59 2.57 8.39 0.30
N TYR A 60 1.40 8.97 0.61
CA TYR A 60 0.99 9.24 1.98
C TYR A 60 0.02 8.16 2.46
N LEU A 61 0.53 7.15 3.16
CA LEU A 61 -0.15 5.93 3.60
C LEU A 61 -0.12 5.80 5.13
N VAL A 62 -0.38 6.91 5.82
CA VAL A 62 -0.37 6.96 7.28
C VAL A 62 -1.55 6.16 7.83
N GLU A 63 -1.27 5.28 8.79
CA GLU A 63 -2.25 4.42 9.48
C GLU A 63 -3.09 3.54 8.53
N THR A 64 -2.61 3.31 7.30
CA THR A 64 -3.30 2.47 6.31
C THR A 64 -3.22 0.99 6.71
N ASN A 65 -4.30 0.24 6.45
CA ASN A 65 -4.31 -1.21 6.58
C ASN A 65 -3.85 -1.85 5.26
N LEU A 66 -2.67 -2.49 5.27
CA LEU A 66 -2.08 -3.26 4.16
C LEU A 66 -1.91 -4.74 4.55
N THR A 67 -2.66 -5.22 5.54
CA THR A 67 -2.58 -6.61 6.01
C THR A 67 -2.80 -7.56 4.85
N GLY A 68 -1.89 -8.53 4.65
CA GLY A 68 -2.00 -9.53 3.59
C GLY A 68 -1.91 -9.00 2.15
N ALA A 69 -1.62 -7.71 1.94
CA ALA A 69 -1.50 -7.16 0.59
C ALA A 69 -0.33 -7.78 -0.19
N ASN A 70 -0.49 -7.91 -1.50
CA ASN A 70 0.62 -8.27 -2.37
C ASN A 70 1.38 -7.01 -2.78
N LEU A 71 2.58 -6.82 -2.24
CA LEU A 71 3.44 -5.66 -2.48
C LEU A 71 4.71 -6.04 -3.24
N SER A 72 4.76 -7.21 -3.88
CA SER A 72 5.98 -7.70 -4.52
C SER A 72 6.45 -6.75 -5.60
N ASP A 73 7.75 -6.45 -5.62
CA ASP A 73 8.40 -5.54 -6.59
C ASP A 73 7.83 -4.11 -6.61
N ALA A 74 7.05 -3.72 -5.58
CA ALA A 74 6.54 -2.36 -5.43
C ALA A 74 7.61 -1.37 -4.97
N SER A 75 7.51 -0.11 -5.42
CA SER A 75 8.35 1.00 -4.99
C SER A 75 7.60 1.87 -3.96
N PHE A 76 8.04 1.85 -2.71
CA PHE A 76 7.60 2.74 -1.63
C PHE A 76 8.67 3.78 -1.28
N ASN A 77 9.54 4.11 -2.24
CA ASN A 77 10.60 5.08 -2.02
C ASN A 77 10.03 6.41 -1.48
N ASP A 78 10.59 6.91 -0.38
CA ASP A 78 10.17 8.14 0.30
C ASP A 78 8.69 8.18 0.75
N ALA A 79 7.96 7.06 0.73
CA ALA A 79 6.57 6.99 1.18
C ALA A 79 6.45 7.20 2.69
N ASN A 80 5.32 7.74 3.14
CA ASN A 80 4.99 7.83 4.56
C ASN A 80 4.04 6.71 4.96
N LEU A 81 4.58 5.68 5.61
CA LEU A 81 3.87 4.50 6.14
C LEU A 81 3.80 4.54 7.68
N THR A 82 3.87 5.73 8.28
CA THR A 82 3.82 5.88 9.75
C THR A 82 2.53 5.26 10.28
N GLY A 83 2.66 4.32 11.22
CA GLY A 83 1.51 3.60 11.80
C GLY A 83 0.80 2.62 10.88
N ALA A 84 1.26 2.41 9.64
CA ALA A 84 0.62 1.46 8.71
C ALA A 84 0.76 0.01 9.22
N ASN A 85 -0.22 -0.84 8.89
CA ASN A 85 -0.17 -2.26 9.23
C ASN A 85 0.13 -3.10 7.98
N LEU A 86 1.32 -3.69 7.91
CA LEU A 86 1.79 -4.55 6.82
C LEU A 86 1.83 -6.04 7.21
N LYS A 87 1.20 -6.44 8.32
CA LYS A 87 1.26 -7.82 8.81
C LYS A 87 0.88 -8.81 7.71
N GLY A 88 1.75 -9.78 7.43
CA GLY A 88 1.52 -10.82 6.42
C GLY A 88 1.55 -10.33 4.96
N ALA A 89 1.91 -9.07 4.68
CA ALA A 89 2.05 -8.59 3.31
C ALA A 89 3.24 -9.27 2.60
N ASN A 90 3.09 -9.57 1.31
CA ASN A 90 4.19 -10.06 0.49
C ASN A 90 5.05 -8.88 0.01
N ILE A 91 6.24 -8.71 0.59
CA ILE A 91 7.15 -7.61 0.26
C ILE A 91 8.38 -8.05 -0.56
N LYS A 92 8.33 -9.23 -1.20
CA LYS A 92 9.46 -9.73 -1.99
C LYS A 92 9.82 -8.74 -3.10
N GLY A 93 11.07 -8.26 -3.12
CA GLY A 93 11.53 -7.29 -4.13
C GLY A 93 11.04 -5.85 -3.92
N ALA A 94 10.20 -5.59 -2.91
CA ALA A 94 9.71 -4.26 -2.63
C ALA A 94 10.84 -3.33 -2.15
N ASN A 95 10.84 -2.09 -2.61
CA ASN A 95 11.82 -1.08 -2.24
C ASN A 95 11.21 -0.05 -1.29
N PHE A 96 11.66 -0.04 -0.05
CA PHE A 96 11.23 0.89 0.99
C PHE A 96 12.22 2.04 1.23
N SER A 97 13.25 2.25 0.40
CA SER A 97 14.31 3.23 0.69
C SER A 97 13.73 4.63 0.99
N GLY A 98 14.12 5.23 2.11
CA GLY A 98 13.57 6.52 2.55
C GLY A 98 12.15 6.48 3.13
N ALA A 99 11.44 5.36 3.05
CA ALA A 99 10.07 5.25 3.57
C ALA A 99 10.04 5.42 5.09
N LYS A 100 9.10 6.24 5.59
CA LYS A 100 8.89 6.45 7.03
C LYS A 100 8.03 5.32 7.60
N LEU A 101 8.59 4.53 8.51
CA LEU A 101 7.99 3.32 9.07
C LEU A 101 7.75 3.43 10.59
N SER A 102 7.84 4.63 11.15
CA SER A 102 7.66 4.82 12.61
C SER A 102 6.31 4.27 13.05
N ASN A 103 6.29 3.44 14.10
CA ASN A 103 5.09 2.81 14.65
C ASN A 103 4.32 1.86 13.71
N ALA A 104 4.82 1.56 12.51
CA ALA A 104 4.20 0.59 11.63
C ALA A 104 4.22 -0.82 12.24
N ILE A 105 3.25 -1.66 11.90
CA ILE A 105 3.31 -3.10 12.15
C ILE A 105 3.93 -3.77 10.93
N TRP A 106 5.10 -4.39 11.11
CA TRP A 106 5.85 -5.00 10.02
C TRP A 106 5.27 -6.35 9.59
N VAL A 107 5.81 -6.91 8.50
CA VAL A 107 5.28 -8.13 7.88
C VAL A 107 5.27 -9.34 8.81
N ASP A 108 6.22 -9.40 9.74
CA ASP A 108 6.32 -10.42 10.80
C ASP A 108 5.46 -10.13 12.04
N GLY A 109 4.73 -9.01 12.05
CA GLY A 109 3.85 -8.57 13.13
C GLY A 109 4.52 -7.74 14.22
N ARG A 110 5.84 -7.49 14.16
CA ARG A 110 6.49 -6.61 15.15
C ARG A 110 6.21 -5.14 14.87
N LYS A 111 6.17 -4.32 15.91
CA LYS A 111 6.03 -2.86 15.77
C LYS A 111 7.40 -2.23 15.53
N CYS A 112 7.52 -1.41 14.49
CA CYS A 112 8.73 -0.67 14.18
C CYS A 112 8.93 0.50 15.16
N GLN A 113 10.16 0.69 15.61
CA GLN A 113 10.53 1.78 16.50
C GLN A 113 10.34 3.15 15.86
N SER A 114 10.19 4.18 16.70
CA SER A 114 10.20 5.58 16.27
C SER A 114 11.50 5.89 15.52
N GLY A 115 11.41 6.65 14.43
CA GLY A 115 12.55 6.97 13.56
C GLY A 115 12.96 5.85 12.59
N SER A 116 12.17 4.77 12.48
CA SER A 116 12.38 3.76 11.44
C SER A 116 12.21 4.38 10.05
N VAL A 117 13.27 4.31 9.24
CA VAL A 117 13.31 4.82 7.86
C VAL A 117 13.97 3.75 6.99
N GLY A 118 13.33 3.38 5.89
CA GLY A 118 13.83 2.37 4.95
C GLY A 118 13.74 0.92 5.43
N LYS A 119 13.89 0.71 6.74
CA LYS A 119 13.86 -0.59 7.40
C LYS A 119 13.14 -0.44 8.74
N CYS A 120 12.41 -1.47 9.11
CA CYS A 120 11.84 -1.58 10.44
C CYS A 120 12.95 -1.88 11.46
N LYS A 121 13.20 -0.94 12.37
CA LYS A 121 14.11 -1.15 13.51
C LYS A 121 13.31 -1.72 14.68
#